data_AF-A0A357GSL7-F1
#
_entry.id   AF-A0A357GSL7-F1
#
_cell.length_a   1.000
_cell.length_b   1.000
_cell.length_c   1.000
_cell.angle_alpha   90.00
_cell.angle_beta   90.00
_cell.angle_gamma   90.00
#
_symmetry.space_group_name_H-M   'P 1'
#
loop_
_entity.id
_entity.type
_entity.pdbx_description
1 polymer ?
#
loop_
_entity_poly.entity_id
_entity_poly.type
_entity_poly.pdbx_seq_one_letter_code
_entity_poly.pdbx_strand_id
1 'polypeptide(L)'
;MKSVILKGELRDLEKENLNTKRKEGIIPAVLYGQSKENKNVWINGLEFGKVFQEAGENTVVTLEIAGGEKENVIIYDYQMDSLSGRVTHIDLLRVNMKEEVETKIPLV
;
A
#
# COMPACT_ATOMS: atom_id res chain seq x y z
N MET A 1 16.04 -5.47 11.22
CA MET A 1 15.21 -5.18 10.04
C MET A 1 13.78 -5.56 10.41
N LYS A 2 12.90 -4.57 10.63
CA LYS A 2 11.55 -4.82 11.15
C LYS A 2 10.63 -4.99 9.94
N SER A 3 10.30 -6.24 9.59
CA SER A 3 9.38 -6.52 8.47
C SER A 3 7.97 -6.24 8.93
N VAL A 4 7.41 -5.09 8.52
CA VAL A 4 6.02 -4.74 8.85
C VAL A 4 5.11 -5.40 7.83
N ILE A 5 4.13 -6.16 8.31
CA ILE A 5 3.19 -6.91 7.48
C ILE A 5 1.93 -6.07 7.29
N LEU A 6 1.54 -5.88 6.03
CA LEU A 6 0.30 -5.20 5.66
C LEU A 6 -0.60 -6.20 4.95
N LYS A 7 -1.83 -6.38 5.44
CA LYS A 7 -2.80 -7.28 4.83
C LYS A 7 -3.57 -6.54 3.74
N GLY A 8 -3.75 -7.21 2.61
CA GLY A 8 -4.53 -6.72 1.50
C GLY A 8 -5.47 -7.78 0.94
N GLU A 9 -6.61 -7.35 0.42
CA GLU A 9 -7.54 -8.21 -0.31
C GLU A 9 -7.53 -7.84 -1.79
N LEU A 10 -7.65 -8.81 -2.71
CA LEU A 10 -7.75 -8.49 -4.14
C LEU A 10 -9.04 -7.75 -4.43
N ARG A 11 -8.91 -6.67 -5.20
CA ARG A 11 -10.02 -5.83 -5.61
C ARG A 11 -10.47 -6.16 -7.03
N ASP A 12 -11.77 -6.36 -7.21
CA ASP A 12 -12.40 -6.53 -8.52
C ASP A 12 -13.02 -5.19 -8.95
N LEU A 13 -12.48 -4.59 -10.02
CA LEU A 13 -12.86 -3.26 -10.49
C LEU A 13 -14.31 -3.19 -11.00
N GLU A 14 -14.87 -4.29 -11.47
CA GLU A 14 -16.21 -4.31 -12.07
C GLU A 14 -17.33 -4.49 -11.02
N LYS A 15 -17.01 -5.14 -9.89
CA LYS A 15 -18.03 -5.55 -8.91
C LYS A 15 -18.06 -4.70 -7.65
N GLU A 16 -16.98 -4.00 -7.33
CA GLU A 16 -16.83 -3.39 -6.01
C GLU A 16 -17.02 -1.87 -6.00
N ASN A 17 -17.94 -1.42 -5.13
CA ASN A 17 -18.28 -0.01 -5.00
C ASN A 17 -17.28 0.74 -4.11
N LEU A 18 -16.44 1.57 -4.75
CA LEU A 18 -15.45 2.45 -4.11
C LEU A 18 -16.00 3.27 -2.95
N ASN A 19 -17.19 3.85 -3.11
CA ASN A 19 -17.74 4.77 -2.12
C ASN A 19 -18.16 4.06 -0.84
N THR A 20 -18.66 2.83 -0.94
CA THR A 20 -19.04 2.02 0.22
C THR A 20 -17.80 1.60 1.00
N LYS A 21 -16.79 1.05 0.31
CA LYS A 21 -15.53 0.59 0.92
C LYS A 21 -14.77 1.73 1.60
N ARG A 22 -14.72 2.93 0.98
CA ARG A 22 -14.13 4.12 1.61
C ARG A 22 -14.85 4.55 2.89
N LYS A 23 -16.18 4.43 2.94
CA LYS A 23 -16.97 4.72 4.15
C LYS A 23 -16.72 3.69 5.26
N GLU A 24 -16.44 2.45 4.89
CA GLU A 24 -16.03 1.38 5.82
C GLU A 24 -14.58 1.53 6.32
N GLY A 25 -13.83 2.53 5.85
CA GLY A 25 -12.43 2.75 6.22
C GLY A 25 -11.45 1.85 5.47
N ILE A 26 -11.89 1.27 4.35
CA ILE A 26 -11.05 0.48 3.46
C ILE A 26 -10.50 1.41 2.37
N ILE A 27 -9.19 1.38 2.20
CA ILE A 27 -8.44 2.22 1.28
C ILE A 27 -8.11 1.41 0.03
N PRO A 28 -8.44 1.92 -1.18
CA PRO A 28 -7.96 1.34 -2.41
C PRO A 28 -6.46 1.57 -2.55
N ALA A 29 -5.74 0.53 -2.93
CA ALA A 29 -4.33 0.62 -3.25
C ALA A 29 -4.03 -0.07 -4.58
N VAL A 30 -2.98 0.39 -5.24
CA VAL A 30 -2.50 -0.19 -6.49
C VAL A 30 -1.10 -0.72 -6.28
N LEU A 31 -0.91 -1.99 -6.59
CA LEU A 31 0.37 -2.66 -6.56
C LEU A 31 0.91 -2.78 -7.98
N TYR A 32 2.03 -2.14 -8.25
CA TYR A 32 2.66 -2.12 -9.57
C TYR A 32 4.20 -2.27 -9.46
N GLY A 33 4.86 -2.44 -10.61
CA GLY A 33 6.32 -2.55 -10.71
C GLY A 33 6.84 -3.97 -11.00
N GLN A 34 8.16 -4.10 -11.08
CA GLN A 34 8.91 -5.32 -11.43
C GLN A 34 8.48 -6.01 -12.74
N SER A 35 7.95 -5.26 -13.71
CA SER A 35 7.44 -5.82 -14.97
C SER A 35 6.38 -6.92 -14.78
N LYS A 36 5.71 -6.95 -13.62
CA LYS A 36 4.58 -7.83 -13.30
C LYS A 36 3.26 -7.11 -13.52
N GLU A 37 2.19 -7.88 -13.67
CA GLU A 37 0.84 -7.34 -13.78
C GLU A 37 0.45 -6.50 -12.57
N ASN A 38 -0.21 -5.38 -12.83
CA ASN A 38 -0.72 -4.49 -11.79
C ASN A 38 -1.86 -5.19 -11.04
N LYS A 39 -1.80 -5.18 -9.71
CA LYS A 39 -2.86 -5.73 -8.87
C LYS A 39 -3.53 -4.59 -8.11
N ASN A 40 -4.85 -4.55 -8.16
CA ASN A 40 -5.63 -3.65 -7.33
C ASN A 40 -5.92 -4.39 -6.02
N VAL A 41 -5.62 -3.76 -4.89
CA VAL A 41 -5.84 -4.35 -3.58
C VAL A 41 -6.57 -3.38 -2.66
N TRP A 42 -7.35 -3.95 -1.74
CA TRP A 42 -7.97 -3.24 -0.64
C TRP A 42 -7.10 -3.37 0.59
N ILE A 43 -6.91 -2.26 1.29
CA ILE A 43 -6.12 -2.20 2.52
C ILE A 43 -6.98 -1.61 3.62
N ASN A 44 -6.92 -2.18 4.81
CA ASN A 44 -7.60 -1.61 5.96
C ASN A 44 -6.88 -0.31 6.39
N GLY A 45 -7.58 0.82 6.40
CA GLY A 45 -6.97 2.11 6.74
C GLY A 45 -6.46 2.21 8.17
N LEU A 46 -7.05 1.47 9.12
CA LEU A 46 -6.57 1.41 10.50
C LEU A 46 -5.26 0.62 10.60
N GLU A 47 -5.15 -0.51 9.88
CA GLU A 47 -3.90 -1.26 9.81
C GLU A 47 -2.82 -0.44 9.10
N PHE A 48 -3.15 0.18 7.97
CA PHE A 48 -2.23 1.05 7.25
C PHE A 48 -1.71 2.18 8.12
N GLY A 49 -2.57 2.87 8.89
CA GLY A 49 -2.14 3.95 9.77
C GLY A 49 -1.10 3.50 10.81
N LYS A 50 -1.27 2.30 11.39
CA LYS A 50 -0.28 1.73 12.33
C LYS A 50 1.03 1.39 11.63
N VAL A 51 0.93 0.73 10.47
CA VAL A 51 2.10 0.37 9.65
C VAL A 51 2.86 1.63 9.22
N PHE A 52 2.15 2.66 8.77
CA PHE A 52 2.72 3.92 8.32
C PHE A 52 3.40 4.70 9.45
N GLN A 53 2.82 4.71 10.66
CA GLN A 53 3.47 5.31 11.83
C GLN A 53 4.76 4.58 12.25
N GLU A 54 4.80 3.25 12.10
CA GLU A 54 6.00 2.47 12.44
C GLU A 54 7.07 2.47 11.35
N ALA A 55 6.66 2.41 10.09
CA ALA A 55 7.53 2.26 8.94
C ALA A 55 7.98 3.61 8.36
N GLY A 56 7.12 4.63 8.39
CA GLY A 56 7.34 5.89 7.68
C GLY A 56 7.24 5.76 6.15
N GLU A 57 7.51 6.88 5.47
CA GLU A 57 7.63 6.93 4.00
C GLU A 57 8.91 6.20 3.55
N ASN A 58 8.88 5.52 2.39
CA ASN A 58 10.02 4.81 1.79
C ASN A 58 10.54 3.54 2.50
N THR A 59 9.78 2.98 3.44
CA THR A 59 10.16 1.70 4.08
C THR A 59 9.57 0.50 3.34
N VAL A 60 10.36 -0.58 3.27
CA VAL A 60 9.93 -1.86 2.72
C VAL A 60 8.95 -2.53 3.68
N VAL A 61 7.75 -2.78 3.20
CA VAL A 61 6.68 -3.51 3.89
C VAL A 61 6.36 -4.80 3.14
N THR A 62 5.96 -5.83 3.87
CA THR A 62 5.53 -7.09 3.26
C THR A 62 4.02 -7.05 3.09
N LEU A 63 3.54 -6.97 1.86
CA LEU A 63 2.13 -7.05 1.53
C LEU A 63 1.71 -8.52 1.44
N GLU A 64 0.75 -8.92 2.25
CA GLU A 64 0.12 -10.24 2.21
C GLU A 64 -1.24 -10.11 1.54
N ILE A 65 -1.37 -10.65 0.33
CA ILE A 65 -2.60 -10.61 -0.45
C ILE A 65 -3.45 -11.85 -0.10
N ALA A 66 -4.77 -11.66 0.07
CA ALA A 66 -5.74 -12.74 0.23
C ALA A 66 -5.58 -13.76 -0.91
N GLY A 67 -5.06 -14.94 -0.58
CA GLY A 67 -4.51 -15.92 -1.54
C GLY A 67 -3.16 -16.51 -1.11
N GLY A 68 -2.51 -15.92 -0.09
CA GLY A 68 -1.26 -16.43 0.51
C GLY A 68 0.02 -15.92 -0.17
N GLU A 69 -0.12 -15.04 -1.16
CA GLU A 69 1.01 -14.40 -1.82
C GLU A 69 1.57 -13.28 -0.93
N LYS A 70 2.88 -13.36 -0.66
CA LYS A 70 3.62 -12.33 0.08
C LYS A 70 4.57 -11.63 -0.88
N GLU A 71 4.39 -10.33 -1.03
CA GLU A 71 5.22 -9.50 -1.90
C GLU A 71 5.88 -8.40 -1.07
N ASN A 72 7.17 -8.14 -1.33
CA ASN A 72 7.85 -7.00 -0.72
C ASN A 72 7.58 -5.76 -1.54
N VAL A 73 7.08 -4.73 -0.88
CA VAL A 73 6.61 -3.50 -1.52
C VAL A 73 7.09 -2.30 -0.72
N ILE A 74 7.18 -1.14 -1.37
CA ILE A 74 7.42 0.14 -0.71
C ILE A 74 6.16 0.97 -0.89
N ILE A 75 5.81 1.72 0.16
CA ILE A 75 4.82 2.79 0.08
C ILE A 75 5.47 3.92 -0.71
N TYR A 76 5.16 3.98 -2.00
CA TYR A 76 5.77 4.94 -2.92
C TYR A 76 5.10 6.32 -2.79
N ASP A 77 3.76 6.32 -2.73
CA ASP A 77 2.98 7.53 -2.55
C ASP A 77 1.67 7.23 -1.80
N TYR A 78 1.08 8.26 -1.20
CA TYR A 78 -0.24 8.19 -0.58
C TYR A 78 -1.01 9.48 -0.84
N GLN A 79 -2.30 9.32 -1.14
CA GLN A 79 -3.21 10.45 -1.24
C GLN A 79 -3.95 10.60 0.07
N MET A 80 -3.92 11.80 0.62
CA MET A 80 -4.67 12.18 1.81
C MET A 80 -5.70 13.24 1.44
N ASP A 81 -6.91 13.06 1.96
CA ASP A 81 -7.95 14.07 1.87
C ASP A 81 -7.64 15.23 2.83
N SER A 82 -7.39 16.42 2.28
CA SER A 82 -6.95 17.59 3.05
C SER A 82 -7.97 18.11 4.05
N LEU A 83 -9.25 17.74 3.91
CA LEU A 83 -10.32 18.18 4.82
C LEU A 83 -10.48 17.23 6.01
N SER A 84 -10.50 15.93 5.73
CA SER A 84 -10.76 14.88 6.72
C SER A 84 -9.50 14.25 7.29
N GLY A 85 -8.34 14.50 6.69
CA GLY A 85 -7.05 13.89 7.06
C GLY A 85 -6.99 12.39 6.82
N ARG A 86 -7.92 11.84 6.03
CA ARG A 86 -8.01 10.39 5.76
C ARG A 86 -7.22 10.06 4.51
N VAL A 87 -6.49 8.95 4.56
CA VAL A 87 -5.82 8.40 3.37
C VAL A 87 -6.89 7.80 2.43
N THR A 88 -6.91 8.26 1.18
CA THR A 88 -7.93 7.93 0.17
C THR A 88 -7.43 7.01 -0.92
N HIS A 89 -6.11 6.97 -1.12
CA HIS A 89 -5.42 6.10 -2.06
C HIS A 89 -3.98 5.83 -1.61
N ILE A 90 -3.45 4.65 -1.93
CA ILE A 90 -2.06 4.27 -1.65
C ILE A 90 -1.44 3.64 -2.89
N ASP A 91 -0.23 4.07 -3.21
CA ASP A 91 0.56 3.54 -4.31
C ASP A 91 1.68 2.65 -3.75
N LEU A 92 1.63 1.37 -4.11
CA LEU A 92 2.58 0.36 -3.67
C LEU A 92 3.48 -0.04 -4.84
N LEU A 93 4.78 0.15 -4.66
CA LEU A 93 5.79 -0.26 -5.63
C LEU A 93 6.42 -1.58 -5.19
N ARG A 94 6.37 -2.60 -6.04
CA ARG A 94 7.07 -3.87 -5.81
C ARG A 94 8.58 -3.66 -5.84
N VAL A 95 9.26 -4.16 -4.82
CA VAL A 95 10.72 -4.10 -4.74
C VAL A 95 11.33 -5.47 -4.56
N ASN A 96 12.45 -5.68 -5.25
CA ASN A 96 13.19 -6.92 -5.14
C ASN A 96 14.22 -6.67 -4.05
N MET A 97 14.27 -7.50 -3.01
CA MET A 97 15.33 -7.38 -1.99
C MET A 97 16.75 -7.59 -2.56
N LYS A 98 16.87 -7.95 -3.86
CA LYS A 98 18.13 -8.04 -4.61
C LYS A 98 18.45 -6.83 -5.50
N GLU A 99 17.51 -5.91 -5.74
CA GLU A 99 17.75 -4.74 -6.61
C GLU A 99 17.78 -3.45 -5.79
N GLU A 100 18.75 -2.59 -6.11
CA GLU A 100 18.92 -1.27 -5.47
C GLU A 100 17.69 -0.40 -5.76
N VAL A 101 17.04 0.08 -4.70
CA VAL A 101 15.92 1.02 -4.81
C VAL A 101 16.46 2.44 -4.67
N GLU A 102 16.39 3.23 -5.74
CA GLU A 102 16.62 4.67 -5.66
C GLU A 102 15.43 5.34 -4.95
N THR A 103 15.65 5.83 -3.73
CA THR A 103 14.66 6.67 -3.02
C THR A 103 15.21 8.08 -2.83
N LYS A 104 14.35 9.09 -2.99
CA LYS A 104 14.71 10.49 -2.77
C LYS A 104 14.54 10.83 -1.29
N ILE A 105 15.65 10.91 -0.57
CA ILE A 105 15.68 11.41 0.81
C ILE A 105 15.81 12.94 0.77
N PRO A 106 14.91 13.71 1.40
CA PRO A 106 15.11 15.15 1.55
C PRO A 106 16.29 15.44 2.48
N LEU A 107 17.21 16.29 2.04
CA LEU A 107 18.30 16.83 2.87
C LEU A 107 17.73 17.86 3.86
N VAL A 108 18.08 17.72 5.15
CA VAL A 108 17.75 18.67 6.23
C VAL A 108 18.86 19.69 6.38
#